data_AF-A0A0G1GH26-F1
#
_entry.id   AF-A0A0G1GH26-F1
#
_cell.length_a   1.000
_cell.length_b   1.000
_cell.length_c   1.000
_cell.angle_alpha   90.00
_cell.angle_beta   90.00
_cell.angle_gamma   90.00
#
_symmetry.space_group_name_H-M   'P 1'
#
loop_
_entity.id
_entity.type
_entity.pdbx_description
1 polymer ?
#
loop_
_entity_poly.entity_id
_entity_poly.type
_entity_poly.pdbx_seq_one_letter_code
_entity_poly.pdbx_strand_id
1 'polypeptide(L)'
;MFLTPHAATGIYIGSQIPNAWLAFLFGFISHLLLDFIPHGDESLGERWNGKIKVYHLALISGLDMIVVGLLTYYLIANRIVPLTPAVLAGLAGSILPDYIWGLHEITKDKVTGWISSNILSACHHLLPVRLPLKVGVIIQLTTLLIFMRLLTI
;
A
#
# COMPACT_ATOMS: atom_id res chain seq x y z
N MET A 1 2.93 -0.68 6.44
CA MET A 1 2.91 -1.58 5.28
C MET A 1 1.63 -2.39 5.26
N PHE A 2 0.68 -1.78 4.57
CA PHE A 2 -0.62 -2.32 4.18
C PHE A 2 -0.61 -2.63 2.67
N LEU A 3 0.53 -3.00 2.09
CA LEU A 3 0.69 -2.97 0.63
C LEU A 3 -0.36 -3.83 -0.09
N THR A 4 -0.65 -5.03 0.42
CA THR A 4 -1.67 -5.90 -0.17
C THR A 4 -3.09 -5.33 -0.02
N PRO A 5 -3.54 -4.87 1.16
CA PRO A 5 -4.79 -4.12 1.30
C PRO A 5 -4.88 -2.84 0.46
N HIS A 6 -3.81 -2.04 0.34
CA HIS A 6 -3.79 -0.86 -0.53
C HIS A 6 -3.96 -1.25 -2.00
N ALA A 7 -3.22 -2.27 -2.46
CA ALA A 7 -3.35 -2.79 -3.81
C ALA A 7 -4.77 -3.28 -4.10
N ALA A 8 -5.38 -4.05 -3.19
CA ALA A 8 -6.76 -4.51 -3.32
C ALA A 8 -7.75 -3.33 -3.40
N THR A 9 -7.54 -2.30 -2.60
CA THR A 9 -8.35 -1.07 -2.61
C THR A 9 -8.19 -0.31 -3.93
N GLY A 10 -6.97 -0.14 -4.42
CA GLY A 10 -6.69 0.51 -5.71
C GLY A 10 -7.29 -0.24 -6.90
N ILE A 11 -7.22 -1.57 -6.88
CA ILE A 11 -7.86 -2.44 -7.88
C ILE A 11 -9.38 -2.26 -7.84
N TYR A 12 -9.98 -2.24 -6.64
CA TYR A 12 -11.41 -1.97 -6.48
C TYR A 12 -11.79 -0.60 -7.06
N ILE A 13 -11.08 0.47 -6.69
CA ILE A 13 -11.32 1.82 -7.22
C ILE A 13 -11.23 1.84 -8.76
N GLY A 14 -10.19 1.23 -9.33
CA GLY A 14 -10.01 1.18 -10.78
C GLY A 14 -11.05 0.30 -11.50
N SER A 15 -11.69 -0.64 -10.80
CA SER A 15 -12.82 -1.41 -11.33
C SER A 15 -14.12 -0.59 -11.40
N GLN A 16 -14.26 0.42 -10.53
CA GLN A 16 -15.46 1.27 -10.45
C GLN A 16 -15.32 2.56 -11.27
N ILE A 17 -14.09 3.01 -11.56
CA ILE A 17 -13.81 4.28 -12.23
C ILE A 17 -13.16 4.02 -13.59
N PRO A 18 -13.88 4.23 -14.71
CA PRO A 18 -13.32 3.96 -16.05
C PRO A 18 -12.15 4.87 -16.46
N ASN A 19 -12.05 6.05 -15.86
CA ASN A 19 -11.00 7.01 -16.16
C ASN A 19 -9.72 6.67 -15.39
N ALA A 20 -8.64 6.33 -16.11
CA ALA A 20 -7.38 5.92 -15.51
C ALA A 20 -6.72 7.00 -14.65
N TRP A 21 -6.81 8.28 -15.02
CA TRP A 21 -6.26 9.38 -14.22
C TRP A 21 -6.99 9.54 -12.88
N LEU A 22 -8.32 9.46 -12.91
CA LEU A 22 -9.10 9.51 -11.67
C LEU A 22 -8.88 8.25 -10.83
N ALA A 23 -8.82 7.07 -11.45
CA ALA A 23 -8.51 5.83 -10.73
C ALA A 23 -7.15 5.90 -10.02
N PHE A 24 -6.12 6.42 -10.69
CA PHE A 24 -4.82 6.67 -10.09
C PHE A 24 -4.91 7.64 -8.91
N LEU A 25 -5.55 8.80 -9.12
CA LEU A 25 -5.67 9.83 -8.09
C LEU A 25 -6.41 9.30 -6.84
N PHE A 26 -7.54 8.63 -7.04
CA PHE A 26 -8.30 8.05 -5.93
C PHE A 26 -7.58 6.85 -5.30
N GLY A 27 -6.84 6.06 -6.08
CA GLY A 27 -5.93 5.05 -5.55
C GLY A 27 -4.89 5.65 -4.61
N PHE A 28 -4.22 6.73 -5.05
CA PHE A 28 -3.25 7.47 -4.24
C PHE A 28 -3.87 8.03 -2.96
N ILE A 29 -5.04 8.67 -3.06
CA ILE A 29 -5.76 9.18 -1.88
C ILE A 29 -6.15 8.04 -0.94
N SER A 30 -6.61 6.90 -1.46
CA SER A 30 -6.99 5.75 -0.64
C SER A 30 -5.85 5.19 0.18
N HIS A 31 -4.61 5.26 -0.34
CA HIS A 31 -3.42 4.88 0.43
C HIS A 31 -3.30 5.75 1.68
N LEU A 32 -3.29 7.07 1.51
CA LEU A 32 -3.18 8.05 2.59
C LEU A 32 -4.28 7.87 3.65
N LEU A 33 -5.52 7.58 3.22
CA LEU A 33 -6.64 7.33 4.12
C LEU A 33 -6.49 6.02 4.91
N LEU A 34 -6.02 4.96 4.27
CA LEU A 34 -5.84 3.66 4.91
C LEU A 34 -4.67 3.66 5.89
N ASP A 35 -3.64 4.48 5.65
CA ASP A 35 -2.53 4.68 6.59
C ASP A 35 -2.95 5.36 7.90
N PHE A 36 -4.14 5.98 7.96
CA PHE A 36 -4.71 6.43 9.24
C PHE A 36 -5.06 5.26 10.17
N ILE A 37 -5.27 4.07 9.63
CA ILE A 37 -5.63 2.89 10.41
C ILE A 37 -4.35 2.32 11.03
N PRO A 38 -4.25 2.19 12.37
CA PRO A 38 -3.08 1.58 12.99
C PRO A 38 -2.86 0.15 12.51
N HIS A 39 -1.62 -0.23 12.21
CA HIS A 39 -1.35 -1.50 11.53
C HIS A 39 -0.14 -2.28 12.02
N GLY A 40 0.42 -1.86 13.15
CA GLY A 40 1.22 -2.69 14.04
C GLY A 40 2.63 -2.96 13.54
N ASP A 41 3.03 -2.34 12.44
CA ASP A 41 4.38 -2.41 11.89
C ASP A 41 5.18 -1.12 12.12
N GLU A 42 4.70 -0.24 12.99
CA GLU A 42 5.37 1.03 13.27
C GLU A 42 6.75 0.82 13.94
N SER A 43 6.97 -0.37 14.52
CA SER A 43 8.25 -0.82 15.09
C SER A 43 9.08 -1.71 14.14
N LEU A 44 8.54 -2.09 12.98
CA LEU A 44 9.27 -2.89 11.99
C LEU A 44 10.35 -2.03 11.36
N GLY A 45 11.60 -2.34 11.73
CA GLY A 45 12.78 -1.62 11.26
C GLY A 45 13.48 -0.79 12.34
N GLU A 46 12.84 -0.50 13.48
CA GLU A 46 13.51 0.15 14.63
C GLU A 46 14.66 -0.73 15.18
N ARG A 47 14.57 -2.06 14.99
CA ARG A 47 15.60 -3.03 15.39
C ARG A 47 16.86 -3.06 14.50
N TRP A 48 16.85 -2.38 13.36
CA TRP A 48 17.95 -2.40 12.39
C TRP A 48 18.40 -0.99 12.03
N ASN A 49 19.69 -0.83 11.74
CA ASN A 49 20.27 0.47 11.41
C ASN A 49 21.00 0.47 10.06
N GLY A 50 21.07 1.65 9.43
CA GLY A 50 21.82 1.89 8.19
C GLY A 50 21.46 0.91 7.06
N LYS A 51 22.49 0.38 6.40
CA LYS A 51 22.31 -0.55 5.25
C LYS A 51 21.57 -1.83 5.62
N ILE A 52 21.70 -2.31 6.86
CA ILE A 52 21.02 -3.53 7.34
C ILE A 52 19.51 -3.28 7.39
N LYS A 53 19.08 -2.09 7.83
CA LYS A 53 17.67 -1.68 7.81
C LYS A 53 17.13 -1.71 6.39
N VAL A 54 17.82 -1.02 5.47
CA VAL A 54 17.40 -0.94 4.06
C VAL A 54 17.29 -2.33 3.42
N TYR A 55 18.26 -3.22 3.65
CA TYR A 55 18.22 -4.58 3.14
C TYR A 55 16.99 -5.37 3.61
N HIS A 56 16.70 -5.34 4.91
CA HIS A 56 15.56 -6.09 5.45
C HIS A 56 14.22 -5.49 5.03
N LEU A 57 14.11 -4.15 4.99
CA LEU A 57 12.91 -3.49 4.48
C LEU A 57 12.69 -3.85 3.00
N ALA A 58 13.74 -3.79 2.17
CA ALA A 58 13.65 -4.20 0.76
C ALA A 58 13.24 -5.67 0.59
N LEU A 59 13.73 -6.57 1.46
CA LEU A 59 13.33 -7.98 1.44
C LEU A 59 11.85 -8.16 1.78
N ILE A 60 11.37 -7.50 2.85
CA ILE A 60 9.97 -7.54 3.27
C ILE A 60 9.07 -6.96 2.17
N SER A 61 9.41 -5.79 1.64
CA SER A 61 8.66 -5.16 0.54
C SER A 61 8.67 -6.00 -0.73
N GLY A 62 9.78 -6.69 -1.03
CA GLY A 62 9.87 -7.61 -2.16
C GLY A 62 8.94 -8.81 -2.02
N LEU A 63 8.85 -9.41 -0.83
CA LEU A 63 7.90 -10.49 -0.55
C LEU A 63 6.45 -10.02 -0.70
N ASP A 64 6.13 -8.86 -0.13
CA ASP A 64 4.78 -8.29 -0.25
C ASP A 64 4.43 -7.95 -1.70
N MET A 65 5.41 -7.55 -2.52
CA MET A 65 5.19 -7.33 -3.95
C MET A 65 4.82 -8.62 -4.69
N ILE A 66 5.44 -9.74 -4.31
CA ILE A 66 5.07 -11.06 -4.85
C ILE A 66 3.63 -11.38 -4.48
N VAL A 67 3.23 -11.12 -3.23
CA VAL A 67 1.83 -11.33 -2.78
C VAL A 67 0.86 -10.45 -3.57
N VAL A 68 1.16 -9.17 -3.76
CA VAL A 68 0.36 -8.26 -4.59
C VAL A 68 0.26 -8.75 -6.04
N GLY A 69 1.38 -9.19 -6.62
CA GLY A 69 1.42 -9.74 -7.98
C GLY A 69 0.56 -11.00 -8.11
N LEU A 70 0.67 -11.93 -7.17
CA LEU A 70 -0.14 -13.16 -7.12
C LEU A 70 -1.63 -12.85 -6.94
N LEU A 71 -1.98 -11.91 -6.05
CA LEU A 71 -3.36 -11.47 -5.85
C LEU A 71 -3.93 -10.85 -7.13
N THR A 72 -3.19 -9.92 -7.73
CA THR A 72 -3.60 -9.24 -8.98
C THR A 72 -3.78 -10.25 -10.10
N TYR A 73 -2.84 -11.18 -10.25
CA TYR A 73 -2.93 -12.28 -11.20
C TYR A 73 -4.17 -13.13 -10.95
N TYR A 74 -4.41 -13.54 -9.70
CA TYR A 74 -5.59 -14.33 -9.34
C TYR A 74 -6.90 -13.63 -9.72
N LEU A 75 -7.02 -12.34 -9.41
CA LEU A 75 -8.23 -11.54 -9.71
C LEU A 75 -8.49 -11.44 -11.22
N ILE A 76 -7.45 -11.21 -12.02
CA ILE A 76 -7.57 -11.09 -13.48
C ILE A 76 -7.80 -12.45 -14.13
N ALA A 77 -7.02 -13.47 -13.75
CA ALA A 77 -7.08 -14.81 -14.34
C ALA A 77 -8.44 -15.47 -14.12
N ASN A 78 -9.08 -15.23 -12.97
CA ASN A 78 -10.42 -15.72 -12.64
C ASN A 78 -11.54 -14.78 -13.11
N ARG A 79 -11.22 -13.72 -13.86
CA ARG A 79 -12.17 -12.72 -14.37
C ARG A 79 -13.03 -12.05 -13.28
N ILE A 80 -12.51 -11.98 -12.05
CA ILE A 80 -13.11 -11.23 -10.96
C ILE A 80 -13.03 -9.74 -11.27
N VAL A 81 -11.91 -9.30 -11.86
CA VAL A 81 -11.69 -7.91 -12.28
C VAL A 81 -11.20 -7.88 -13.72
N PRO A 82 -11.71 -6.98 -14.59
CA PRO A 82 -11.17 -6.83 -15.93
C PRO A 82 -9.79 -6.18 -15.91
N LEU A 83 -8.89 -6.62 -16.79
CA LEU A 83 -7.62 -5.94 -17.02
C LEU A 83 -7.85 -4.69 -17.86
N THR A 84 -8.02 -3.55 -17.20
CA THR A 84 -8.20 -2.23 -17.84
C THR A 84 -7.10 -1.26 -17.45
N PRO A 85 -6.84 -0.22 -18.25
CA PRO A 85 -5.93 0.86 -17.85
C PRO A 85 -6.30 1.49 -16.51
N ALA A 86 -7.59 1.57 -16.19
CA ALA A 86 -8.04 2.15 -14.92
C ALA A 86 -7.74 1.27 -13.71
N VAL A 87 -7.89 -0.05 -13.83
CA VAL A 87 -7.50 -1.00 -12.77
C VAL A 87 -6.00 -0.93 -12.50
N LEU A 88 -5.18 -0.92 -13.55
CA LEU A 88 -3.73 -0.78 -13.43
C LEU A 88 -3.33 0.57 -12.83
N ALA A 89 -4.01 1.65 -13.22
CA ALA A 89 -3.76 2.98 -12.72
C ALA A 89 -4.15 3.12 -11.23
N GLY A 90 -5.30 2.56 -10.83
CA GLY A 90 -5.73 2.52 -9.44
C GLY A 90 -4.79 1.70 -8.56
N LEU A 91 -4.37 0.52 -9.02
CA LEU A 91 -3.32 -0.28 -8.39
C LEU A 91 -2.03 0.53 -8.22
N ALA A 92 -1.51 1.11 -9.31
CA ALA A 92 -0.28 1.89 -9.30
C ALA A 92 -0.36 3.09 -8.34
N GLY A 93 -1.46 3.86 -8.39
CA GLY A 93 -1.69 5.00 -7.50
C GLY A 93 -1.72 4.58 -6.02
N SER A 94 -2.36 3.46 -5.71
CA SER A 94 -2.50 2.97 -4.34
C SER A 94 -1.22 2.42 -3.70
N ILE A 95 -0.23 1.99 -4.49
CA ILE A 95 1.04 1.46 -3.96
C ILE A 95 2.19 2.46 -4.09
N LEU A 96 2.08 3.46 -4.97
CA LEU A 96 3.14 4.44 -5.23
C LEU A 96 3.69 5.16 -3.99
N PRO A 97 2.86 5.59 -3.01
CA PRO A 97 3.36 6.18 -1.77
C PRO A 97 4.44 5.34 -1.04
N ASP A 98 4.19 4.05 -0.85
CA ASP A 98 5.16 3.12 -0.22
C ASP A 98 6.47 3.07 -1.00
N TYR A 99 6.41 3.10 -2.34
CA TYR A 99 7.60 3.14 -3.18
C TYR A 99 8.37 4.46 -3.08
N ILE A 100 7.68 5.60 -2.99
CA ILE A 100 8.32 6.90 -2.79
C ILE A 100 9.05 6.92 -1.45
N TRP A 101 8.42 6.39 -0.40
CA TRP A 101 9.03 6.26 0.92
C TRP A 101 10.24 5.32 0.90
N GLY A 102 10.11 4.14 0.29
CA GLY A 102 11.20 3.18 0.15
C GLY A 102 12.37 3.73 -0.66
N LEU A 103 12.08 4.46 -1.75
CA LEU A 103 13.10 5.14 -2.55
C LEU A 103 13.85 6.17 -1.71
N HIS A 104 13.13 6.97 -0.90
CA HIS A 104 13.76 7.90 0.02
C HIS A 104 14.69 7.19 1.02
N GLU A 105 14.27 6.05 1.57
CA GLU A 105 15.12 5.28 2.48
C GLU A 105 16.40 4.76 1.83
N ILE A 106 16.42 4.57 0.50
CA ILE A 106 17.60 4.12 -0.27
C ILE A 106 18.48 5.31 -0.68
N THR A 107 17.89 6.34 -1.31
CA THR A 107 18.63 7.45 -1.93
C THR A 107 18.99 8.54 -0.94
N LYS A 108 18.18 8.71 0.12
CA LYS A 108 18.25 9.83 1.07
C LYS A 108 18.22 11.21 0.39
N ASP A 109 17.61 11.29 -0.81
CA ASP A 109 17.53 12.55 -1.55
C ASP A 109 16.44 13.48 -0.98
N LYS A 110 16.61 14.78 -1.25
CA LYS A 110 15.75 15.83 -0.67
C LYS A 110 14.34 15.85 -1.26
N VAL A 111 14.14 15.40 -2.50
CA VAL A 111 12.83 15.48 -3.18
C VAL A 111 11.92 14.39 -2.64
N THR A 112 12.39 13.14 -2.63
CA THR A 112 11.65 12.02 -2.04
C THR A 112 11.44 12.22 -0.54
N GLY A 113 12.41 12.84 0.14
CA GLY A 113 12.30 13.21 1.55
C GLY A 113 11.24 14.26 1.81
N TRP A 114 11.14 15.29 0.96
CA TRP A 114 10.09 16.30 1.07
C TRP A 114 8.70 15.70 0.87
N ILE A 115 8.53 14.86 -0.17
CA ILE A 115 7.24 14.17 -0.42
C ILE A 115 6.88 13.27 0.76
N SER A 116 7.82 12.45 1.22
CA SER A 116 7.59 11.52 2.33
C SER A 116 7.23 12.26 3.63
N SER A 117 7.89 13.38 3.93
CA SER A 117 7.69 14.12 5.18
C SER A 117 6.50 15.09 5.20
N ASN A 118 6.02 15.55 4.04
CA ASN A 118 4.94 16.54 3.97
C ASN A 118 3.62 15.94 3.50
N ILE A 119 3.66 14.90 2.67
CA ILE A 119 2.45 14.30 2.07
C ILE A 119 2.15 12.96 2.74
N LEU A 120 3.16 12.08 2.83
CA LEU A 120 2.94 10.71 3.29
C LEU A 120 2.87 10.61 4.82
N SER A 121 3.81 11.24 5.54
CA SER A 121 3.86 11.15 7.01
C SER A 121 2.80 12.00 7.71
N ALA A 122 2.19 12.98 7.03
CA ALA A 122 1.10 13.77 7.59
C ALA A 122 -0.05 12.88 8.10
N CYS A 123 -0.21 11.70 7.50
CA CYS A 123 -1.27 10.76 7.81
C CYS A 123 -1.02 9.95 9.08
N HIS A 124 0.22 9.52 9.30
CA HIS A 124 0.60 8.74 10.48
C HIS A 124 0.56 9.55 11.78
N HIS A 125 0.59 10.88 11.73
CA HIS A 125 0.57 11.73 12.93
C HIS A 125 -0.83 11.99 13.48
N LEU A 126 -1.90 11.68 12.74
CA LEU A 126 -3.28 11.96 13.16
C LEU A 126 -3.77 10.98 14.24
N LEU A 127 -3.30 9.73 14.22
CA LEU A 127 -3.62 8.71 15.23
C LEU A 127 -2.35 7.98 15.67
N PRO A 128 -1.59 8.49 16.66
CA PRO A 128 -0.31 7.92 17.11
C PRO A 128 -0.51 6.69 18.01
N VAL A 129 -1.33 5.73 17.58
CA VAL A 129 -1.59 4.49 18.31
C VAL A 129 -0.62 3.42 17.81
N ARG A 130 0.29 2.97 18.67
CA ARG A 130 1.14 1.81 18.38
C ARG A 130 0.42 0.53 18.78
N LEU A 131 0.18 -0.36 17.81
CA LEU A 131 -0.45 -1.66 18.06
C LEU A 131 0.58 -2.79 18.01
N PRO A 132 0.36 -3.91 18.72
CA PRO A 132 1.14 -5.11 18.50
C PRO A 132 0.96 -5.60 17.05
N LEU A 133 2.05 -6.07 16.41
CA LEU A 133 2.02 -6.60 15.04
C LEU A 133 0.90 -7.61 14.80
N LYS A 134 0.58 -8.47 15.79
CA LYS A 134 -0.52 -9.43 15.71
C LYS A 134 -1.89 -8.77 15.47
N VAL A 135 -2.15 -7.65 16.15
CA VAL A 135 -3.39 -6.87 15.98
C VAL A 135 -3.37 -6.19 14.61
N GLY A 136 -2.22 -5.64 14.24
CA GLY A 136 -1.99 -5.09 12.90
C GLY A 136 -2.33 -6.08 11.77
N VAL A 137 -1.82 -7.31 11.85
CA VAL A 137 -2.12 -8.38 10.89
C VAL A 137 -3.63 -8.68 10.83
N ILE A 138 -4.33 -8.72 11.96
CA ILE A 138 -5.79 -8.91 11.97
C ILE A 138 -6.51 -7.78 11.23
N ILE A 139 -6.10 -6.53 11.46
CA ILE A 139 -6.66 -5.36 10.76
C ILE A 139 -6.38 -5.46 9.26
N GLN A 140 -5.15 -5.75 8.86
CA GLN A 140 -4.76 -5.93 7.45
C GLN A 140 -5.58 -7.02 6.76
N LEU A 141 -5.74 -8.19 7.39
CA LEU A 141 -6.55 -9.28 6.85
C LEU A 141 -8.03 -8.88 6.75
N THR A 142 -8.56 -8.18 7.75
CA THR A 142 -9.95 -7.72 7.75
C THR A 142 -10.19 -6.75 6.60
N THR A 143 -9.33 -5.74 6.44
CA THR A 143 -9.40 -4.78 5.32
C THR A 143 -9.30 -5.49 3.97
N LEU A 144 -8.36 -6.43 3.83
CA LEU A 144 -8.22 -7.23 2.60
C LEU A 144 -9.51 -8.01 2.30
N LEU A 145 -10.07 -8.72 3.28
CA LEU A 145 -11.28 -9.52 3.10
C LEU A 145 -12.50 -8.67 2.71
N ILE A 146 -12.61 -7.45 3.26
CA ILE A 146 -13.66 -6.50 2.89
C ILE A 146 -13.55 -6.16 1.39
N PHE A 147 -12.37 -5.75 0.92
CA PHE A 147 -12.20 -5.40 -0.51
C PHE A 147 -12.30 -6.61 -1.44
N MET A 148 -11.82 -7.78 -1.01
CA MET A 148 -12.04 -9.03 -1.75
C MET A 148 -13.52 -9.37 -1.88
N ARG A 149 -14.32 -9.11 -0.83
CA ARG A 149 -15.77 -9.29 -0.90
C ARG A 149 -16.41 -8.27 -1.84
N LEU A 150 -16.00 -7.01 -1.80
CA LEU A 150 -16.52 -5.97 -2.70
C LEU A 150 -16.20 -6.24 -4.18
N LEU A 151 -15.06 -6.85 -4.46
CA LEU A 151 -14.66 -7.23 -5.82
C LEU A 151 -15.43 -8.43 -6.40
N THR A 152 -16.16 -9.18 -5.56
CA THR A 152 -16.84 -10.43 -5.95
C THR A 152 -18.36 -10.35 -5.87
N ILE A 153 -18.92 -9.16 -5.64
CA ILE A 153 -20.36 -8.86 -5.69
C ILE A 153 -20.69 -8.34 -7.09
#